data_AF-A0A0F9F7U2-F1
#
_entry.id   AF-A0A0F9F7U2-F1
#
_cell.length_a   1.000
_cell.length_b   1.000
_cell.length_c   1.000
_cell.angle_alpha   90.00
_cell.angle_beta   90.00
_cell.angle_gamma   90.00
#
_symmetry.space_group_name_H-M   'P 1'
#
loop_
_entity.id
_entity.type
_entity.pdbx_description
1 polymer ?
#
loop_
_entity_poly.entity_id
_entity_poly.type
_entity_poly.pdbx_seq_one_letter_code
_entity_poly.pdbx_strand_id
1 'polypeptide(L)'
;MSSALISRMLLAFRGGLQFGGKRDLYKIFGYELRPTYDDYFAKYARQDIASRVVDAPAQAVWRNPPEIVSSPEFKVKWDALVKKNKIWFYLERVDRLAGIGFYSTLLVGFNDSSNLEQSVGKADDILYLQPYSQPAASIKSFSKDTKDPRFNLPEMYQLNVSDPASLINISGTIVGPSMSARDIDVHHSRILHVAESVLENEIVGIPRLQKVFNLLDDLMKVVGGSSEMFWLNARQGLQMDVDKDMDLSVPDAEALTVEVEEFQHQLRRFLRTRG
;
A
#
# COMPACT_ATOMS: atom_id res chain seq x y z
N MET A 1 -27.86 -0.01 -9.78
CA MET A 1 -26.50 -0.14 -9.20
C MET A 1 -26.04 1.06 -8.37
N SER A 2 -26.67 2.24 -8.44
CA SER A 2 -26.25 3.44 -7.66
C SER A 2 -26.56 3.39 -6.16
N SER A 3 -27.62 2.70 -5.73
CA SER A 3 -28.09 2.73 -4.33
C SER A 3 -27.14 2.06 -3.32
N ALA A 4 -26.51 0.94 -3.67
CA ALA A 4 -25.57 0.25 -2.77
C ALA A 4 -24.25 1.02 -2.57
N LEU A 5 -23.73 1.64 -3.64
CA LEU A 5 -22.55 2.51 -3.57
C LEU A 5 -22.82 3.76 -2.73
N ILE A 6 -24.00 4.35 -2.86
CA ILE A 6 -24.43 5.51 -2.04
C ILE A 6 -24.62 5.10 -0.56
N SER A 7 -25.17 3.92 -0.29
CA SER A 7 -25.35 3.40 1.08
C SER A 7 -24.01 3.15 1.78
N ARG A 8 -23.04 2.53 1.09
CA ARG A 8 -21.68 2.33 1.62
C ARG A 8 -20.94 3.65 1.81
N MET A 9 -21.15 4.62 0.91
CA MET A 9 -20.62 5.97 1.07
C MET A 9 -21.18 6.64 2.33
N LEU A 10 -22.50 6.60 2.54
CA LEU A 10 -23.15 7.13 3.74
C LEU A 10 -22.66 6.44 5.03
N LEU A 11 -22.38 5.14 4.99
CA LEU A 11 -21.83 4.41 6.13
C LEU A 11 -20.40 4.84 6.46
N ALA A 12 -19.53 4.98 5.45
CA ALA A 12 -18.18 5.50 5.63
C ALA A 12 -18.20 6.93 6.21
N PHE A 13 -19.10 7.79 5.71
CA PHE A 13 -19.32 9.13 6.25
C PHE A 13 -19.80 9.10 7.71
N ARG A 14 -20.69 8.18 8.09
CA ARG A 14 -21.20 8.09 9.47
C ARG A 14 -20.11 7.93 10.52
N GLY A 15 -18.98 7.28 10.19
CA GLY A 15 -17.85 7.17 11.11
C GLY A 15 -17.17 8.50 11.44
N GLY A 16 -17.28 9.49 10.55
CA GLY A 16 -16.66 10.82 10.68
C GLY A 16 -17.59 11.95 11.10
N LEU A 17 -18.91 11.71 11.18
CA LEU A 17 -19.89 12.74 11.53
C LEU A 17 -20.03 12.86 13.05
N GLN A 18 -19.72 14.03 13.58
CA GLN A 18 -19.96 14.40 14.98
C GLN A 18 -21.09 15.42 15.11
N PHE A 19 -21.67 15.53 16.31
CA PHE A 19 -22.71 16.49 16.65
C PHE A 19 -23.93 16.45 15.70
N GLY A 20 -24.39 15.25 15.36
CA GLY A 20 -25.55 15.06 14.47
C GLY A 20 -25.29 15.49 13.03
N GLY A 21 -24.02 15.44 12.57
CA GLY A 21 -23.63 15.81 11.21
C GLY A 21 -23.21 17.27 11.03
N LYS A 22 -23.26 18.08 12.10
CA LYS A 22 -22.77 19.46 12.07
C LYS A 22 -21.25 19.56 11.90
N ARG A 23 -20.52 18.50 12.24
CA ARG A 23 -19.07 18.44 12.09
C ARG A 23 -18.69 17.19 11.31
N ASP A 24 -18.11 17.39 10.14
CA ASP A 24 -17.57 16.33 9.29
C ASP A 24 -16.05 16.27 9.46
N LEU A 25 -15.56 15.29 10.21
CA LEU A 25 -14.14 15.14 10.48
C LEU A 25 -13.33 14.79 9.22
N TYR A 26 -13.89 14.06 8.27
CA TYR A 26 -13.17 13.66 7.06
C TYR A 26 -12.89 14.89 6.20
N LYS A 27 -13.86 15.79 6.08
CA LYS A 27 -13.65 17.07 5.40
C LYS A 27 -12.68 17.99 6.15
N ILE A 28 -12.81 18.10 7.48
CA ILE A 28 -11.98 19.00 8.30
C ILE A 28 -10.51 18.57 8.27
N PHE A 29 -10.24 17.26 8.38
CA PHE A 29 -8.89 16.74 8.37
C PHE A 29 -8.36 16.41 6.98
N GLY A 30 -9.19 16.53 5.94
CA GLY A 30 -8.80 16.24 4.55
C GLY A 30 -8.45 14.76 4.35
N TYR A 31 -9.24 13.84 4.91
CA TYR A 31 -9.06 12.42 4.67
C TYR A 31 -9.67 11.98 3.35
N GLU A 32 -9.02 11.04 2.68
CA GLU A 32 -9.57 10.39 1.49
C GLU A 32 -10.76 9.51 1.88
N LEU A 33 -11.89 9.71 1.20
CA LEU A 33 -13.13 9.00 1.48
C LEU A 33 -13.16 7.64 0.78
N ARG A 34 -12.47 7.52 -0.35
CA ARG A 34 -12.46 6.31 -1.18
C ARG A 34 -11.03 5.95 -1.58
N PRO A 35 -10.21 5.51 -0.60
CA PRO A 35 -8.87 5.03 -0.90
C PRO A 35 -8.94 3.88 -1.91
N THR A 36 -8.11 4.00 -2.95
CA THR A 36 -7.95 3.04 -4.04
C THR A 36 -6.77 2.11 -3.79
N TYR A 37 -6.58 1.12 -4.66
CA TYR A 37 -5.41 0.24 -4.61
C TYR A 37 -4.09 1.04 -4.60
N ASP A 38 -3.98 2.05 -5.47
CA ASP A 38 -2.75 2.83 -5.60
C ASP A 38 -2.44 3.62 -4.32
N ASP A 39 -3.47 4.11 -3.62
CA ASP A 39 -3.31 4.79 -2.34
C ASP A 39 -2.76 3.84 -1.26
N TYR A 40 -3.27 2.61 -1.21
CA TYR A 40 -2.76 1.58 -0.29
C TYR A 40 -1.33 1.18 -0.65
N PHE A 41 -1.04 0.97 -1.93
CA PHE A 41 0.29 0.58 -2.39
C PHE A 41 1.31 1.70 -2.14
N ALA A 42 0.95 2.96 -2.38
CA ALA A 42 1.81 4.11 -2.11
C ALA A 42 2.18 4.21 -0.62
N LYS A 43 1.20 4.04 0.28
CA LYS A 43 1.47 3.99 1.73
C LYS A 43 2.34 2.80 2.08
N TYR A 44 2.01 1.60 1.61
CA TYR A 44 2.79 0.39 1.84
C TYR A 44 4.26 0.54 1.40
N ALA A 45 4.50 1.14 0.24
CA ALA A 45 5.84 1.29 -0.32
C ALA A 45 6.69 2.39 0.35
N ARG A 46 6.05 3.36 1.01
CA ARG A 46 6.73 4.56 1.53
C ARG A 46 6.71 4.68 3.05
N GLN A 47 5.73 4.10 3.72
CA GLN A 47 5.55 4.20 5.17
C GLN A 47 5.89 2.87 5.83
N ASP A 48 6.80 2.94 6.80
CA ASP A 48 7.30 1.82 7.60
C ASP A 48 6.18 1.09 8.37
N ILE A 49 5.28 1.85 9.02
CA ILE A 49 4.15 1.29 9.76
C ILE A 49 3.17 0.60 8.81
N ALA A 50 2.91 1.18 7.64
CA ALA A 50 2.01 0.58 6.65
C ALA A 50 2.59 -0.75 6.12
N SER A 51 3.88 -0.78 5.78
CA SER A 51 4.56 -2.03 5.41
C SER A 51 4.47 -3.07 6.53
N ARG A 52 4.68 -2.67 7.78
CA ARG A 52 4.59 -3.59 8.93
C ARG A 52 3.18 -4.15 9.13
N VAL A 53 2.12 -3.35 9.00
CA VAL A 53 0.72 -3.81 9.16
C VAL A 53 0.38 -4.89 8.14
N VAL A 54 0.91 -4.79 6.92
CA VAL A 54 0.70 -5.78 5.86
C VAL A 54 1.61 -7.00 6.06
N ASP A 55 2.90 -6.79 6.30
CA ASP A 55 3.91 -7.85 6.26
C ASP A 55 3.88 -8.73 7.51
N ALA A 56 3.61 -8.14 8.69
CA ALA A 56 3.67 -8.85 9.96
C ALA A 56 2.77 -10.09 10.03
N PRO A 57 1.46 -9.97 9.71
CA PRO A 57 0.55 -11.10 9.83
C PRO A 57 0.89 -12.20 8.82
N ALA A 58 1.19 -11.82 7.57
CA ALA A 58 1.55 -12.79 6.53
C ALA A 58 2.82 -13.55 6.91
N GLN A 59 3.90 -12.84 7.27
CA GLN A 59 5.15 -13.49 7.69
C GLN A 59 4.95 -14.41 8.91
N ALA A 60 4.10 -14.01 9.86
CA ALA A 60 3.81 -14.82 11.04
C ALA A 60 3.07 -16.13 10.69
N VAL A 61 2.08 -16.06 9.80
CA VAL A 61 1.30 -17.22 9.34
C VAL A 61 2.20 -18.19 8.59
N TRP A 62 2.97 -17.71 7.61
CA TRP A 62 3.75 -18.60 6.74
C TRP A 62 5.09 -19.03 7.33
N ARG A 63 5.52 -18.45 8.46
CA ARG A 63 6.65 -18.95 9.25
C ARG A 63 6.36 -20.32 9.86
N ASN A 64 5.11 -20.55 10.27
CA ASN A 64 4.64 -21.82 10.79
C ASN A 64 3.50 -22.32 9.89
N PRO A 65 3.83 -22.84 8.69
CA PRO A 65 2.80 -23.26 7.74
C PRO A 65 1.92 -24.37 8.34
N PRO A 66 0.66 -24.47 7.91
CA PRO A 66 -0.28 -25.45 8.45
C PRO A 66 0.21 -26.88 8.20
N GLU A 67 0.00 -27.75 9.19
CA GLU A 67 0.27 -29.18 9.03
C GLU A 67 -0.92 -29.86 8.34
N ILE A 68 -0.62 -30.68 7.32
CA ILE A 68 -1.64 -31.49 6.66
C ILE A 68 -1.78 -32.83 7.39
N VAL A 69 -3.00 -33.09 7.88
CA VAL A 69 -3.39 -34.38 8.46
C VAL A 69 -3.86 -35.29 7.32
N SER A 70 -3.04 -36.26 6.94
CA SER A 70 -3.33 -37.23 5.87
C SER A 70 -2.53 -38.52 6.09
N SER A 71 -2.65 -39.48 5.18
CA SER A 71 -1.85 -40.72 5.22
C SER A 71 -0.34 -40.42 5.14
N PRO A 72 0.52 -41.26 5.74
CA PRO A 72 1.98 -41.05 5.70
C PRO A 72 2.53 -40.96 4.27
N GLU A 73 2.01 -41.76 3.34
CA GLU A 73 2.43 -41.76 1.94
C GLU A 73 2.11 -40.44 1.24
N PHE A 74 0.93 -39.85 1.52
CA PHE A 74 0.56 -38.55 0.99
C PHE A 74 1.45 -37.46 1.55
N LYS A 75 1.73 -37.48 2.86
CA LYS A 75 2.56 -36.48 3.54
C LYS A 75 3.97 -36.41 2.92
N VAL A 76 4.60 -37.56 2.65
CA VAL A 76 5.91 -37.61 1.99
C VAL A 76 5.89 -36.95 0.60
N LYS A 77 4.86 -37.24 -0.22
CA LYS A 77 4.72 -36.62 -1.55
C LYS A 77 4.41 -35.13 -1.47
N TRP A 78 3.58 -34.72 -0.51
CA TRP A 78 3.23 -33.33 -0.26
C TRP A 78 4.46 -32.52 0.16
N ASP A 79 5.24 -33.00 1.12
CA ASP A 79 6.43 -32.32 1.61
C ASP A 79 7.48 -32.17 0.48
N ALA A 80 7.60 -33.18 -0.38
CA ALA A 80 8.45 -33.11 -1.57
C ALA A 80 7.98 -32.03 -2.55
N LEU A 81 6.66 -31.95 -2.82
CA LEU A 81 6.06 -30.94 -3.70
C LEU A 81 6.25 -29.52 -3.14
N VAL A 82 5.94 -29.32 -1.86
CA VAL A 82 6.11 -28.06 -1.15
C VAL A 82 7.55 -27.57 -1.23
N LYS A 83 8.52 -28.45 -0.97
CA LYS A 83 9.94 -28.12 -0.99
C LYS A 83 10.44 -27.82 -2.39
N LYS A 84 10.03 -28.61 -3.39
CA LYS A 84 10.41 -28.44 -4.79
C LYS A 84 9.90 -27.10 -5.36
N ASN A 85 8.62 -26.81 -5.15
CA ASN A 85 7.95 -25.65 -5.74
C ASN A 85 7.96 -24.41 -4.84
N LYS A 86 8.52 -24.51 -3.62
CA LYS A 86 8.57 -23.42 -2.62
C LYS A 86 7.18 -22.84 -2.34
N ILE A 87 6.18 -23.71 -2.16
CA ILE A 87 4.76 -23.32 -2.09
C ILE A 87 4.52 -22.25 -1.02
N TRP A 88 5.04 -22.45 0.20
CA TRP A 88 4.86 -21.50 1.31
C TRP A 88 5.47 -20.13 1.04
N PHE A 89 6.58 -20.06 0.30
CA PHE A 89 7.20 -18.79 -0.07
C PHE A 89 6.31 -17.99 -1.02
N TYR A 90 5.65 -18.64 -1.98
CA TYR A 90 4.76 -17.94 -2.90
C TYR A 90 3.42 -17.59 -2.26
N LEU A 91 2.88 -18.45 -1.39
CA LEU A 91 1.66 -18.15 -0.65
C LEU A 91 1.83 -16.97 0.31
N GLU A 92 2.99 -16.81 0.95
CA GLU A 92 3.30 -15.63 1.76
C GLU A 92 3.26 -14.33 0.96
N ARG A 93 3.80 -14.36 -0.26
CA ARG A 93 3.79 -13.20 -1.15
C ARG A 93 2.37 -12.85 -1.61
N VAL A 94 1.55 -13.86 -1.92
CA VAL A 94 0.15 -13.66 -2.31
C VAL A 94 -0.65 -13.10 -1.13
N ASP A 95 -0.47 -13.63 0.08
CA ASP A 95 -1.11 -13.11 1.29
C ASP A 95 -0.76 -11.63 1.53
N ARG A 96 0.51 -11.24 1.38
CA ARG A 96 0.90 -9.82 1.44
C ARG A 96 0.22 -8.96 0.38
N LEU A 97 0.15 -9.43 -0.86
CA LEU A 97 -0.54 -8.72 -1.94
C LEU A 97 -2.05 -8.60 -1.68
N ALA A 98 -2.69 -9.65 -1.17
CA ALA A 98 -4.09 -9.63 -0.74
C ALA A 98 -4.32 -8.67 0.44
N GLY A 99 -3.32 -8.46 1.30
CA GLY A 99 -3.39 -7.49 2.39
C GLY A 99 -3.33 -6.02 1.92
N ILE A 100 -2.72 -5.75 0.76
CA ILE A 100 -2.64 -4.40 0.16
C ILE A 100 -3.87 -4.09 -0.69
N GLY A 101 -4.28 -5.03 -1.54
CA GLY A 101 -5.41 -4.89 -2.45
C GLY A 101 -6.69 -5.50 -1.93
N PHE A 102 -7.73 -5.53 -2.78
CA PHE A 102 -8.97 -6.23 -2.45
C PHE A 102 -8.84 -7.74 -2.63
N TYR A 103 -7.93 -8.17 -3.52
CA TYR A 103 -7.58 -9.57 -3.73
C TYR A 103 -6.18 -9.66 -4.35
N SER A 104 -5.65 -10.87 -4.42
CA SER A 104 -4.47 -11.21 -5.21
C SER A 104 -4.63 -12.59 -5.82
N THR A 105 -3.78 -12.92 -6.77
CA THR A 105 -3.86 -14.20 -7.48
C THR A 105 -2.50 -14.89 -7.52
N LEU A 106 -2.52 -16.22 -7.48
CA LEU A 106 -1.37 -17.05 -7.80
C LEU A 106 -1.64 -17.79 -9.10
N LEU A 107 -0.85 -17.50 -10.13
CA LEU A 107 -0.81 -18.32 -11.34
C LEU A 107 -0.02 -19.59 -11.05
N VAL A 108 -0.66 -20.72 -11.33
CA VAL A 108 -0.06 -22.06 -11.26
C VAL A 108 0.17 -22.57 -12.67
N GLY A 109 1.44 -22.64 -13.06
CA GLY A 109 1.86 -23.26 -14.31
C GLY A 109 1.92 -24.77 -14.16
N PHE A 110 1.10 -25.49 -14.91
CA PHE A 110 1.07 -26.95 -14.93
C PHE A 110 1.83 -27.49 -16.15
N ASN A 111 2.30 -28.73 -16.08
CA ASN A 111 2.96 -29.41 -17.18
C ASN A 111 1.99 -30.02 -18.21
N ASP A 112 0.84 -29.40 -18.41
CA ASP A 112 -0.16 -29.88 -19.36
C ASP A 112 0.07 -29.31 -20.77
N SER A 113 -0.51 -29.98 -21.78
CA SER A 113 -0.40 -29.57 -23.18
C SER A 113 -1.38 -28.44 -23.56
N SER A 114 -2.09 -27.89 -22.59
CA SER A 114 -3.17 -26.92 -22.79
C SER A 114 -2.69 -25.48 -22.65
N ASN A 115 -3.28 -24.59 -23.43
CA ASN A 115 -3.03 -23.15 -23.29
C ASN A 115 -3.56 -22.64 -21.94
N LEU A 116 -3.03 -21.51 -21.46
CA LEU A 116 -3.44 -20.92 -20.18
C LEU A 116 -4.92 -20.53 -20.14
N GLU A 117 -5.52 -20.23 -21.29
CA GLU A 117 -6.94 -19.93 -21.47
C GLU A 117 -7.85 -21.14 -21.25
N GLN A 118 -7.31 -22.35 -21.32
CA GLN A 118 -8.08 -23.58 -21.19
C GLN A 118 -8.02 -24.13 -19.77
N SER A 119 -9.09 -24.82 -19.38
CA SER A 119 -9.17 -25.50 -18.10
C SER A 119 -8.09 -26.56 -17.97
N VAL A 120 -7.63 -26.75 -16.73
CA VAL A 120 -6.66 -27.81 -16.41
C VAL A 120 -7.43 -29.11 -16.33
N GLY A 121 -7.11 -30.04 -17.22
CA GLY A 121 -7.65 -31.40 -17.19
C GLY A 121 -6.86 -32.27 -16.21
N LYS A 122 -5.77 -32.86 -16.70
CA LYS A 122 -4.84 -33.65 -15.89
C LYS A 122 -3.44 -33.06 -16.03
N ALA A 123 -2.80 -32.83 -14.89
CA ALA A 123 -1.40 -32.41 -14.81
C ALA A 123 -0.67 -33.30 -13.81
N ASP A 124 0.58 -33.63 -14.12
CA ASP A 124 1.41 -34.50 -13.27
C ASP A 124 2.39 -33.70 -12.40
N ASP A 125 2.68 -32.44 -12.78
CA ASP A 125 3.65 -31.60 -12.09
C ASP A 125 3.34 -30.10 -12.18
N ILE A 126 3.85 -29.34 -11.21
CA ILE A 126 3.80 -27.87 -11.19
C ILE A 126 5.14 -27.35 -11.74
N LEU A 127 5.09 -26.57 -12.80
CA LEU A 127 6.25 -25.95 -13.44
C LEU A 127 6.69 -24.67 -12.72
N TYR A 128 5.73 -23.79 -12.40
CA TYR A 128 6.02 -22.50 -11.79
C TYR A 128 4.83 -21.96 -11.00
N LEU A 129 5.13 -21.06 -10.07
CA LEU A 129 4.17 -20.29 -9.28
C LEU A 129 4.51 -18.81 -9.43
N GLN A 130 3.53 -18.00 -9.81
CA GLN A 130 3.72 -16.56 -10.04
C GLN A 130 2.63 -15.75 -9.33
N PRO A 131 2.99 -14.92 -8.34
CA PRO A 131 2.02 -14.08 -7.63
C PRO A 131 1.75 -12.80 -8.43
N TYR A 132 0.48 -12.41 -8.51
CA TYR A 132 0.04 -11.18 -9.15
C TYR A 132 -0.82 -10.36 -8.18
N SER A 133 -0.62 -9.04 -8.22
CA SER A 133 -1.47 -8.09 -7.51
C SER A 133 -2.78 -7.89 -8.27
N GLN A 134 -3.80 -7.37 -7.59
CA GLN A 134 -5.08 -7.00 -8.20
C GLN A 134 -4.97 -6.25 -9.54
N PRO A 135 -4.19 -5.15 -9.69
CA PRO A 135 -4.12 -4.44 -10.97
C PRO A 135 -3.43 -5.25 -12.08
N ALA A 136 -2.55 -6.19 -11.72
CA ALA A 136 -1.87 -7.06 -12.68
C ALA A 136 -2.70 -8.32 -13.02
N ALA A 137 -3.79 -8.59 -12.31
CA ALA A 137 -4.65 -9.76 -12.52
C ALA A 137 -6.13 -9.37 -12.42
N SER A 138 -6.69 -8.82 -13.49
CA SER A 138 -8.09 -8.41 -13.51
C SER A 138 -9.01 -9.60 -13.80
N ILE A 139 -10.25 -9.55 -13.30
CA ILE A 139 -11.27 -10.57 -13.61
C ILE A 139 -11.96 -10.18 -14.91
N LYS A 140 -11.88 -11.05 -15.92
CA LYS A 140 -12.43 -10.83 -17.25
C LYS A 140 -13.90 -11.23 -17.36
N SER A 141 -14.28 -12.37 -16.78
CA SER A 141 -15.65 -12.87 -16.80
C SER A 141 -16.02 -13.60 -15.51
N PHE A 142 -17.32 -13.62 -15.22
CA PHE A 142 -17.93 -14.34 -14.12
C PHE A 142 -18.88 -15.40 -14.67
N SER A 143 -18.98 -16.54 -13.98
CA SER A 143 -19.97 -17.57 -14.30
C SER A 143 -21.39 -17.03 -14.08
N LYS A 144 -22.23 -17.19 -15.09
CA LYS A 144 -23.60 -16.63 -15.13
C LYS A 144 -24.68 -17.66 -14.83
N ASP A 145 -24.35 -18.95 -14.84
CA ASP A 145 -25.33 -20.00 -14.65
C ASP A 145 -25.67 -20.15 -13.17
N THR A 146 -26.90 -19.81 -12.80
CA THR A 146 -27.45 -19.96 -11.44
C THR A 146 -27.48 -21.40 -10.92
N LYS A 147 -27.36 -22.39 -11.81
CA LYS A 147 -27.34 -23.81 -11.47
C LYS A 147 -25.93 -24.35 -11.25
N ASP A 148 -24.90 -23.60 -11.63
CA ASP A 148 -23.51 -23.94 -11.39
C ASP A 148 -23.14 -23.57 -9.94
N PRO A 149 -22.50 -24.45 -9.16
CA PRO A 149 -21.91 -24.07 -7.87
C PRO A 149 -20.98 -22.86 -7.94
N ARG A 150 -20.42 -22.56 -9.11
CA ARG A 150 -19.58 -21.39 -9.36
C ARG A 150 -20.36 -20.15 -9.78
N PHE A 151 -21.69 -20.12 -9.66
CA PHE A 151 -22.50 -18.95 -9.96
C PHE A 151 -21.92 -17.70 -9.29
N ASN A 152 -21.68 -16.65 -10.08
CA ASN A 152 -21.10 -15.39 -9.64
C ASN A 152 -19.66 -15.47 -9.11
N LEU A 153 -18.91 -16.52 -9.47
CA LEU A 153 -17.46 -16.61 -9.26
C LEU A 153 -16.67 -16.32 -10.56
N PRO A 154 -15.40 -15.91 -10.46
CA PRO A 154 -14.56 -15.67 -11.64
C PRO A 154 -14.35 -16.94 -12.46
N GLU A 155 -14.45 -16.78 -13.78
CA GLU A 155 -14.27 -17.84 -14.77
C GLU A 155 -12.96 -17.63 -15.55
N MET A 156 -12.72 -16.40 -16.01
CA MET A 156 -11.50 -16.00 -16.71
C MET A 156 -10.85 -14.80 -16.04
N TYR A 157 -9.53 -14.82 -15.98
CA TYR A 157 -8.68 -13.73 -15.53
C TYR A 157 -7.87 -13.20 -16.71
N GLN A 158 -7.52 -11.92 -16.67
CA GLN A 158 -6.57 -11.30 -17.58
C GLN A 158 -5.34 -10.88 -16.77
N LEU A 159 -4.20 -11.52 -17.07
CA LEU A 159 -2.94 -11.24 -16.41
C LEU A 159 -2.08 -10.32 -17.27
N ASN A 160 -1.59 -9.26 -16.66
CA ASN A 160 -0.62 -8.36 -17.27
C ASN A 160 0.80 -8.87 -16.95
N VAL A 161 1.45 -9.50 -17.92
CA VAL A 161 2.79 -10.06 -17.76
C VAL A 161 3.80 -9.07 -18.33
N SER A 162 4.57 -8.45 -17.44
CA SER A 162 5.69 -7.59 -17.80
C SER A 162 6.98 -8.39 -17.96
N ASP A 163 7.75 -8.13 -19.02
CA ASP A 163 9.08 -8.71 -19.20
C ASP A 163 10.05 -8.16 -18.14
N PRO A 164 10.65 -9.00 -17.27
CA PRO A 164 11.63 -8.56 -16.26
C PRO A 164 12.79 -7.75 -16.84
N ALA A 165 13.22 -8.02 -18.08
CA ALA A 165 14.29 -7.28 -18.74
C ALA A 165 13.93 -5.81 -19.00
N SER A 166 12.64 -5.49 -19.02
CA SER A 166 12.11 -4.15 -19.29
C SER A 166 11.79 -3.34 -18.03
N LEU A 167 11.96 -3.92 -16.83
CA LEU A 167 11.65 -3.28 -15.55
C LEU A 167 12.81 -2.46 -14.96
N ILE A 168 14.03 -2.67 -15.47
CA ILE A 168 15.25 -2.06 -14.91
C ILE A 168 16.08 -1.50 -16.07
N ASN A 169 16.15 -0.18 -16.20
CA ASN A 169 17.12 0.45 -17.08
C ASN A 169 18.51 0.47 -16.41
N ILE A 170 19.56 0.53 -17.23
CA ILE A 170 20.99 0.50 -16.82
C ILE A 170 21.34 1.54 -15.73
N SER A 171 20.54 2.60 -15.58
CA SER A 171 20.70 3.64 -14.56
C SER A 171 20.13 3.31 -13.17
N GLY A 172 19.55 2.12 -12.96
CA GLY A 172 18.97 1.71 -11.67
C GLY A 172 17.65 2.41 -11.30
N THR A 173 17.15 3.29 -12.17
CA THR A 173 15.83 3.91 -12.02
C THR A 173 14.75 2.90 -12.39
N ILE A 174 13.82 2.63 -11.45
CA ILE A 174 12.61 1.87 -11.72
C ILE A 174 11.78 2.68 -12.72
N VAL A 175 11.71 2.20 -13.95
CA VAL A 175 10.76 2.71 -14.94
C VAL A 175 9.41 2.11 -14.57
N GLY A 176 8.35 2.94 -14.50
CA GLY A 176 6.98 2.44 -14.35
C GLY A 176 6.65 1.37 -15.40
N PRO A 177 5.50 0.66 -15.27
CA PRO A 177 5.15 -0.50 -16.10
C PRO A 177 5.48 -0.24 -17.58
N SER A 178 6.45 -1.01 -18.07
CA SER A 178 7.03 -0.90 -19.41
C SER A 178 5.97 -1.06 -20.50
N MET A 179 6.19 -0.39 -21.65
CA MET A 179 5.44 -0.54 -22.90
C MET A 179 5.42 -1.97 -23.49
N SER A 180 6.05 -2.95 -22.83
CA SER A 180 6.15 -4.35 -23.26
C SER A 180 5.34 -5.32 -22.39
N ALA A 181 4.37 -4.83 -21.63
CA ALA A 181 3.45 -5.71 -20.91
C ALA A 181 2.50 -6.42 -21.88
N ARG A 182 2.36 -7.74 -21.73
CA ARG A 182 1.44 -8.56 -22.53
C ARG A 182 0.28 -9.00 -21.67
N ASP A 183 -0.93 -8.80 -22.17
CA ASP A 183 -2.13 -9.33 -21.54
C ASP A 183 -2.33 -10.79 -21.98
N ILE A 184 -2.48 -11.67 -21.00
CA ILE A 184 -2.71 -13.09 -21.21
C ILE A 184 -3.99 -13.48 -20.48
N ASP A 185 -4.91 -14.11 -21.21
CA ASP A 185 -6.11 -14.67 -20.60
C ASP A 185 -5.81 -16.01 -19.95
N VAL A 186 -6.34 -16.22 -18.75
CA VAL A 186 -6.09 -17.42 -17.95
C VAL A 186 -7.39 -17.94 -17.35
N HIS A 187 -7.61 -19.25 -17.50
CA HIS A 187 -8.75 -19.93 -16.91
C HIS A 187 -8.64 -20.02 -15.38
N HIS A 188 -9.77 -19.88 -14.67
CA HIS A 188 -9.79 -19.89 -13.20
C HIS A 188 -9.15 -21.14 -12.57
N SER A 189 -9.14 -22.28 -13.26
CA SER A 189 -8.53 -23.53 -12.75
C SER A 189 -7.00 -23.44 -12.59
N ARG A 190 -6.35 -22.45 -13.21
CA ARG A 190 -4.91 -22.17 -13.09
C ARG A 190 -4.61 -21.05 -12.11
N ILE A 191 -5.64 -20.47 -11.50
CA ILE A 191 -5.54 -19.30 -10.63
C ILE A 191 -6.04 -19.67 -9.24
N LEU A 192 -5.17 -19.49 -8.25
CA LEU A 192 -5.62 -19.42 -6.86
C LEU A 192 -5.95 -17.96 -6.55
N HIS A 193 -7.23 -17.65 -6.42
CA HIS A 193 -7.72 -16.33 -5.98
C HIS A 193 -7.72 -16.25 -4.46
N VAL A 194 -7.10 -15.21 -3.91
CA VAL A 194 -7.00 -15.00 -2.46
C VAL A 194 -7.57 -13.63 -2.12
N ALA A 195 -8.60 -13.64 -1.28
CA ALA A 195 -9.23 -12.45 -0.72
C ALA A 195 -9.34 -12.60 0.80
N GLU A 196 -9.04 -11.54 1.54
CA GLU A 196 -9.06 -11.53 3.01
C GLU A 196 -10.22 -10.69 3.55
N SER A 197 -10.77 -11.04 4.72
CA SER A 197 -11.82 -10.27 5.39
C SER A 197 -13.06 -10.06 4.51
N VAL A 198 -13.40 -11.09 3.73
CA VAL A 198 -14.62 -11.15 2.91
C VAL A 198 -15.87 -11.17 3.78
N LEU A 199 -16.88 -10.38 3.43
CA LEU A 199 -18.14 -10.27 4.20
C LEU A 199 -19.36 -10.72 3.40
N GLU A 200 -19.52 -10.23 2.16
CA GLU A 200 -20.72 -10.45 1.34
C GLU A 200 -20.46 -11.35 0.12
N ASN A 201 -19.20 -11.50 -0.30
CA ASN A 201 -18.81 -12.31 -1.46
C ASN A 201 -17.40 -12.88 -1.25
N GLU A 202 -17.02 -13.89 -2.03
CA GLU A 202 -15.72 -14.57 -1.91
C GLU A 202 -14.61 -13.94 -2.78
N ILE A 203 -14.92 -12.83 -3.49
CA ILE A 203 -14.07 -12.27 -4.54
C ILE A 203 -13.30 -11.04 -4.05
N VAL A 204 -13.97 -10.17 -3.30
CA VAL A 204 -13.51 -8.85 -2.92
C VAL A 204 -13.38 -8.81 -1.40
N GLY A 205 -12.13 -8.84 -0.96
CA GLY A 205 -11.76 -8.69 0.44
C GLY A 205 -11.73 -7.23 0.89
N ILE A 206 -11.24 -7.01 2.11
CA ILE A 206 -11.03 -5.68 2.70
C ILE A 206 -9.53 -5.51 2.94
N PRO A 207 -8.85 -4.56 2.25
CA PRO A 207 -7.44 -4.27 2.47
C PRO A 207 -7.12 -4.00 3.94
N ARG A 208 -6.01 -4.53 4.45
CA ARG A 208 -5.59 -4.35 5.85
C ARG A 208 -5.39 -2.87 6.18
N LEU A 209 -4.86 -2.11 5.22
CA LEU A 209 -4.60 -0.68 5.36
C LEU A 209 -5.87 0.17 5.41
N GLN A 210 -7.02 -0.32 4.92
CA GLN A 210 -8.27 0.46 4.88
C GLN A 210 -8.69 0.98 6.25
N LYS A 211 -8.51 0.18 7.31
CA LYS A 211 -8.93 0.54 8.67
C LYS A 211 -8.02 1.55 9.34
N VAL A 212 -6.74 1.58 8.96
CA VAL A 212 -5.72 2.45 9.55
C VAL A 212 -5.33 3.61 8.64
N PHE A 213 -5.95 3.72 7.47
CA PHE A 213 -5.57 4.67 6.42
C PHE A 213 -5.49 6.12 6.91
N ASN A 214 -6.52 6.57 7.62
CA ASN A 214 -6.58 7.93 8.17
C ASN A 214 -5.53 8.16 9.27
N LEU A 215 -5.29 7.14 10.12
CA LEU A 215 -4.25 7.21 11.15
C LEU A 215 -2.86 7.37 10.52
N LEU A 216 -2.61 6.69 9.40
CA LEU A 216 -1.38 6.82 8.63
C LEU A 216 -1.20 8.22 8.04
N ASP A 217 -2.28 8.92 7.68
CA ASP A 217 -2.21 10.34 7.30
C ASP A 217 -1.91 11.23 8.50
N ASP A 218 -2.55 10.98 9.64
CA ASP A 218 -2.34 11.76 10.85
C ASP A 218 -0.90 11.68 11.34
N LEU A 219 -0.28 10.50 11.25
CA LEU A 219 1.12 10.32 11.59
C LEU A 219 2.03 11.23 10.74
N MET A 220 1.79 11.32 9.42
CA MET A 220 2.55 12.25 8.57
C MET A 220 2.29 13.70 8.94
N LYS A 221 1.03 14.07 9.18
CA LYS A 221 0.64 15.45 9.55
C LYS A 221 1.28 15.88 10.87
N VAL A 222 1.29 14.99 11.88
CA VAL A 222 1.85 15.28 13.20
C VAL A 222 3.37 15.29 13.16
N VAL A 223 4.00 14.25 12.62
CA VAL A 223 5.48 14.13 12.61
C VAL A 223 6.10 15.17 11.66
N GLY A 224 5.55 15.31 10.45
CA GLY A 224 5.96 16.32 9.48
C GLY A 224 5.69 17.72 10.00
N GLY A 225 4.47 17.99 10.46
CA GLY A 225 4.09 19.30 11.01
C GLY A 225 4.91 19.70 12.24
N SER A 226 5.28 18.75 13.12
CA SER A 226 6.15 19.04 14.26
C SER A 226 7.57 19.40 13.81
N SER A 227 8.07 18.73 12.77
CA SER A 227 9.40 19.01 12.20
C SER A 227 9.43 20.37 11.50
N GLU A 228 8.38 20.70 10.74
CA GLU A 228 8.20 22.01 10.12
C GLU A 228 8.06 23.13 11.15
N MET A 229 7.24 22.92 12.19
CA MET A 229 7.11 23.86 13.30
C MET A 229 8.43 24.05 14.05
N PHE A 230 9.19 22.98 14.25
CA PHE A 230 10.54 23.11 14.80
C PHE A 230 11.40 23.96 13.88
N TRP A 231 11.42 23.72 12.56
CA TRP A 231 12.22 24.53 11.64
C TRP A 231 11.84 26.02 11.65
N LEU A 232 10.54 26.32 11.67
CA LEU A 232 10.02 27.69 11.70
C LEU A 232 10.27 28.40 13.03
N ASN A 233 10.24 27.68 14.16
CA ASN A 233 10.34 28.28 15.50
C ASN A 233 11.73 28.14 16.14
N ALA A 234 12.56 27.19 15.70
CA ALA A 234 13.91 26.98 16.22
C ALA A 234 14.80 28.20 15.99
N ARG A 235 14.45 29.04 15.02
CA ARG A 235 14.92 30.42 14.93
C ARG A 235 13.72 31.34 15.03
N GLN A 236 13.59 32.03 16.15
CA GLN A 236 12.63 33.12 16.25
C GLN A 236 13.00 34.17 15.20
N GLY A 237 12.03 34.60 14.39
CA GLY A 237 12.22 35.78 13.55
C GLY A 237 12.51 36.97 14.47
N LEU A 238 13.72 37.51 14.40
CA LEU A 238 14.11 38.66 15.20
C LEU A 238 13.79 39.91 14.40
N GLN A 239 12.79 40.65 14.86
CA GLN A 239 12.56 42.00 14.38
C GLN A 239 13.35 42.95 15.29
N MET A 240 14.36 43.58 14.72
CA MET A 240 15.10 44.66 15.36
C MET A 240 14.49 45.98 14.91
N ASP A 241 13.93 46.73 15.85
CA ASP A 241 13.42 48.07 15.61
C ASP A 241 14.46 49.08 16.10
N VAL A 242 14.87 49.98 15.22
CA VAL A 242 15.78 51.08 15.55
C VAL A 242 14.96 52.35 15.56
N ASP A 243 15.03 53.10 16.67
CA ASP A 243 14.28 54.34 16.82
C ASP A 243 14.63 55.32 15.69
N LYS A 244 13.61 55.99 15.14
CA LYS A 244 13.74 56.88 13.97
C LYS A 244 14.52 58.14 14.29
N ASP A 245 14.57 58.52 15.56
CA ASP A 245 15.29 59.69 16.05
C ASP A 245 16.75 59.36 16.46
N MET A 246 17.20 58.12 16.23
CA MET A 246 18.54 57.67 16.60
C MET A 246 19.56 57.96 15.49
N ASP A 247 20.45 58.93 15.69
CA ASP A 247 21.59 59.19 14.81
C ASP A 247 22.65 58.10 14.99
N LEU A 248 22.60 57.06 14.14
CA LEU A 248 23.66 56.05 14.05
C LEU A 248 24.85 56.59 13.25
N SER A 249 25.99 56.72 13.91
CA SER A 249 27.26 56.91 13.20
C SER A 249 27.60 55.63 12.41
N VAL A 250 28.33 55.77 11.29
CA VAL A 250 28.73 54.61 10.44
C VAL A 250 29.43 53.49 11.25
N PRO A 251 30.36 53.79 12.19
CA PRO A 251 30.96 52.75 13.04
C PRO A 251 29.97 52.05 13.98
N ASP A 252 28.96 52.76 14.48
CA ASP A 252 27.97 52.19 15.40
C ASP A 252 27.00 51.25 14.66
N ALA A 253 26.67 51.56 13.40
CA ALA A 253 25.84 50.70 12.55
C ALA A 253 26.57 49.38 12.17
N GLU A 254 27.87 49.46 11.88
CA GLU A 254 28.70 48.29 11.62
C GLU A 254 28.85 47.41 12.88
N ALA A 255 29.11 48.02 14.04
CA ALA A 255 29.19 47.29 15.31
C ALA A 255 27.87 46.59 15.68
N LEU A 256 26.74 47.26 15.44
CA LEU A 256 25.42 46.66 15.63
C LEU A 256 25.23 45.46 14.71
N THR A 257 25.56 45.59 13.42
CA THR A 257 25.46 44.50 12.44
C THR A 257 26.28 43.27 12.86
N VAL A 258 27.50 43.46 13.36
CA VAL A 258 28.34 42.37 13.90
C VAL A 258 27.69 41.74 15.14
N GLU A 259 27.11 42.51 16.05
CA GLU A 259 26.38 41.97 17.19
C GLU A 259 25.13 41.17 16.77
N VAL A 260 24.43 41.60 15.72
CA VAL A 260 23.30 40.85 15.13
C VAL A 260 23.79 39.52 14.55
N GLU A 261 24.88 39.53 13.79
CA GLU A 261 25.47 38.33 13.20
C GLU A 261 25.96 37.35 14.29
N GLU A 262 26.60 37.84 15.35
CA GLU A 262 27.00 37.00 16.49
C GLU A 262 25.80 36.41 17.24
N PHE A 263 24.72 37.18 17.41
CA PHE A 263 23.48 36.69 18.01
C PHE A 263 22.81 35.62 17.14
N GLN A 264 22.88 35.76 15.81
CA GLN A 264 22.26 34.84 14.86
C GLN A 264 23.10 33.58 14.61
N HIS A 265 24.43 33.68 14.61
CA HIS A 265 25.35 32.61 14.22
C HIS A 265 26.10 31.96 15.39
N GLN A 266 26.11 32.57 16.58
CA GLN A 266 26.79 32.04 17.77
C GLN A 266 25.83 31.93 18.98
N LEU A 267 26.34 31.41 20.10
CA LEU A 267 25.57 31.21 21.35
C LEU A 267 25.36 32.50 22.17
N ARG A 268 25.61 33.69 21.60
CA ARG A 268 25.47 34.95 22.31
C ARG A 268 23.98 35.29 22.43
N ARG A 269 23.45 35.29 23.66
CA ARG A 269 22.00 35.43 23.95
C ARG A 269 21.58 36.79 24.51
N PHE A 270 22.44 37.82 24.42
CA PHE A 270 22.11 39.17 24.87
C PHE A 270 22.62 40.20 23.87
N LEU A 271 21.83 41.24 23.65
CA LEU A 271 22.18 42.43 22.88
C LEU A 271 22.39 43.58 23.85
N ARG A 272 23.38 44.44 23.60
CA ARG A 272 23.60 45.63 24.43
C ARG A 272 22.71 46.75 23.89
N THR A 273 21.74 47.19 24.68
CA THR A 273 20.94 48.37 24.35
C THR A 273 21.60 49.62 24.93
N ARG A 274 21.67 50.70 24.15
CA ARG A 274 21.90 52.04 24.67
C ARG A 274 20.53 52.65 24.98
N GLY A 275 20.33 53.03 26.24
CA GLY A 275 19.18 53.83 26.68
C GLY A 275 19.60 55.27 26.93
#